data_AF-A0A7C1CNX6-F1
#
_entry.id   AF-A0A7C1CNX6-F1
#
_cell.length_a   1.000
_cell.length_b   1.000
_cell.length_c   1.000
_cell.angle_alpha   90.00
_cell.angle_beta   90.00
_cell.angle_gamma   90.00
#
_symmetry.space_group_name_H-M   'P 1'
#
loop_
_entity.id
_entity.type
_entity.pdbx_description
1 polymer ?
#
loop_
_entity_poly.entity_id
_entity_poly.type
_entity_poly.pdbx_seq_one_letter_code
_entity_poly.pdbx_strand_id
1 'polypeptide(L)'
;MRDKVLIKEKMQKLIEMITEFCDAYLNDEYKQLCEKLIKKMSRKKNVPFLSGRMEIWAAAIIHTIGIINFLFDKSFKPYISAGDISNYFGTSKSTVSQKSRVIRDMFKLGYWDKEFSTADVKKSDPFPEYKIFF
;
A
#
# COMPACT_ATOMS: atom_id res chain seq x y z
N MET A 1 6.48 22.03 15.58
CA MET A 1 5.78 22.74 14.48
C MET A 1 6.33 22.34 13.10
N ARG A 2 7.65 22.43 12.88
CA ARG A 2 8.32 22.04 11.62
C ARG A 2 8.04 20.60 11.15
N ASP A 3 8.04 19.62 12.06
CA ASP A 3 7.81 18.22 11.69
C ASP A 3 6.40 17.96 11.15
N LYS A 4 5.37 18.68 11.66
CA LYS A 4 3.99 18.50 11.19
C LYS A 4 3.80 18.98 9.75
N VAL A 5 4.46 20.07 9.38
CA VAL A 5 4.44 20.61 8.01
C VAL A 5 5.15 19.63 7.08
N LEU A 6 6.35 19.19 7.45
CA LEU A 6 7.12 18.22 6.65
C LEU A 6 6.39 16.88 6.47
N ILE A 7 5.72 16.38 7.52
CA ILE A 7 4.88 15.18 7.43
C ILE A 7 3.78 15.40 6.40
N LYS A 8 3.08 16.53 6.44
CA LYS A 8 1.98 16.85 5.50
C LYS A 8 2.48 16.94 4.06
N GLU A 9 3.60 17.62 3.82
CA GLU A 9 4.20 17.75 2.49
C GLU A 9 4.63 16.40 1.91
N LYS A 10 5.35 15.58 2.69
CA LYS A 10 5.76 14.24 2.24
C LYS A 10 4.55 13.31 2.04
N MET A 11 3.55 13.40 2.91
CA MET A 11 2.31 12.65 2.78
C MET A 11 1.60 13.00 1.47
N GLN A 12 1.46 14.29 1.16
CA GLN A 12 0.83 14.77 -0.07
C GLN A 12 1.59 14.31 -1.31
N LYS A 13 2.92 14.42 -1.30
CA LYS A 13 3.76 13.94 -2.41
C LYS A 13 3.62 12.43 -2.64
N LEU A 14 3.51 11.62 -1.59
CA LEU A 14 3.23 10.18 -1.75
C LEU A 14 1.88 9.92 -2.38
N ILE A 15 0.85 10.67 -1.96
CA ILE A 15 -0.51 10.52 -2.51
C ILE A 15 -0.51 10.85 -3.99
N GLU A 16 0.18 11.93 -4.41
CA GLU A 16 0.31 12.31 -5.83
C GLU A 16 1.00 11.22 -6.66
N MET A 17 2.19 10.78 -6.24
CA MET A 17 2.96 9.74 -6.94
C MET A 17 2.18 8.41 -7.08
N ILE A 18 1.42 8.03 -6.05
CA ILE A 18 0.62 6.81 -6.10
C ILE A 18 -0.65 7.01 -6.92
N THR A 19 -1.26 8.20 -6.87
CA THR A 19 -2.44 8.53 -7.67
C THR A 19 -2.11 8.39 -9.16
N GLU A 20 -1.00 8.97 -9.61
CA GLU A 20 -0.56 8.84 -11.00
C GLU A 20 -0.39 7.38 -11.44
N PHE A 21 0.22 6.55 -10.58
CA PHE A 21 0.36 5.12 -10.86
C PHE A 21 -0.99 4.39 -10.90
N CYS A 22 -1.86 4.66 -9.93
CA CYS A 22 -3.16 4.00 -9.84
C CYS A 22 -4.06 4.38 -11.02
N ASP A 23 -4.06 5.65 -11.42
CA ASP A 23 -4.83 6.15 -12.56
C ASP A 23 -4.33 5.53 -13.89
N ALA A 24 -3.02 5.24 -14.00
CA ALA A 24 -2.43 4.64 -15.19
C ALA A 24 -2.55 3.11 -15.27
N TYR A 25 -2.48 2.40 -14.13
CA TYR A 25 -2.30 0.93 -14.13
C TYR A 25 -3.30 0.15 -13.27
N LEU A 26 -4.04 0.82 -12.38
CA LEU A 26 -4.96 0.17 -11.43
C LEU A 26 -6.35 0.81 -11.52
N ASN A 27 -6.90 1.24 -10.38
CA ASN A 27 -8.21 1.87 -10.27
C ASN A 27 -8.30 2.72 -8.98
N ASP A 28 -9.43 3.41 -8.82
CA ASP A 28 -9.70 4.30 -7.68
C ASP A 28 -9.71 3.58 -6.32
N GLU A 29 -10.08 2.31 -6.26
CA GLU A 29 -10.09 1.58 -4.98
C GLU A 29 -8.67 1.39 -4.44
N TYR A 30 -7.71 1.03 -5.29
CA TYR A 30 -6.30 0.94 -4.90
C TYR A 30 -5.73 2.28 -4.45
N LYS A 31 -6.12 3.38 -5.12
CA LYS A 31 -5.74 4.74 -4.73
C LYS A 31 -6.23 5.07 -3.32
N GLN A 32 -7.50 4.81 -3.04
CA GLN A 32 -8.10 5.04 -1.72
C GLN A 32 -7.43 4.20 -0.62
N LEU A 33 -7.16 2.92 -0.89
CA LEU A 33 -6.49 2.02 0.05
C LEU A 33 -5.04 2.45 0.33
N CYS A 34 -4.30 2.87 -0.68
CA CYS A 34 -2.95 3.40 -0.52
C CYS A 34 -2.95 4.72 0.27
N GLU A 35 -3.85 5.65 -0.03
CA GLU A 35 -3.98 6.91 0.71
C GLU A 35 -4.33 6.66 2.18
N LYS A 36 -5.22 5.70 2.46
CA LYS A 36 -5.55 5.27 3.81
C LYS A 36 -4.33 4.73 4.55
N LEU A 37 -3.49 3.92 3.90
CA LEU A 37 -2.27 3.38 4.48
C LEU A 37 -1.24 4.49 4.76
N ILE A 38 -1.09 5.45 3.83
CA ILE A 38 -0.27 6.66 4.01
C ILE A 38 -0.72 7.45 5.25
N LYS A 39 -2.03 7.72 5.38
CA LYS A 39 -2.61 8.41 6.55
C LYS A 39 -2.39 7.64 7.85
N LYS A 40 -2.39 6.30 7.82
CA LYS A 40 -2.09 5.46 8.98
C LYS A 40 -0.60 5.57 9.37
N MET A 41 0.29 5.58 8.39
CA MET A 41 1.74 5.78 8.57
C MET A 41 2.08 7.17 9.12
N SER A 42 1.37 8.22 8.69
CA SER A 42 1.62 9.60 9.14
C SER A 42 1.28 9.86 10.61
N ARG A 43 0.49 8.97 11.23
CA ARG A 43 0.07 9.05 12.65
C ARG A 43 1.02 8.31 13.60
N LYS A 44 2.03 7.59 13.07
CA LYS A 44 3.04 6.91 13.90
C LYS A 44 3.88 7.93 14.68
N LYS A 45 4.23 7.61 15.93
CA LYS A 45 5.17 8.41 16.75
C LYS A 45 6.46 8.74 15.98
N ASN A 46 7.01 7.73 15.31
CA ASN A 46 8.10 7.88 14.36
C ASN A 46 7.53 7.65 12.94
N VAL A 47 7.24 8.73 12.23
CA VAL A 47 6.67 8.66 10.88
C VAL A 47 7.71 8.11 9.92
N PRO A 48 7.45 6.95 9.28
CA PRO A 48 8.53 6.19 8.66
C PRO A 48 8.99 6.81 7.32
N PHE A 49 8.10 7.45 6.57
CA PHE A 49 8.44 8.10 5.30
C PHE A 49 9.18 9.44 5.44
N LEU A 50 9.47 9.88 6.67
CA LEU A 50 10.37 11.01 6.88
C LEU A 50 11.81 10.72 6.46
N SER A 51 12.21 9.45 6.40
CA SER A 51 13.54 9.02 5.92
C SER A 51 13.44 8.10 4.70
N GLY A 52 14.50 8.09 3.89
CA GLY A 52 14.57 7.32 2.65
C GLY A 52 13.94 8.03 1.43
N ARG A 53 14.14 7.44 0.25
CA ARG A 53 13.63 7.96 -1.02
C ARG A 53 12.12 7.79 -1.14
N MET A 54 11.43 8.79 -1.69
CA MET A 54 9.97 8.81 -1.78
C MET A 54 9.45 7.77 -2.76
N GLU A 55 10.20 7.50 -3.83
CA GLU A 55 9.92 6.51 -4.86
C GLU A 55 9.88 5.09 -4.27
N ILE A 56 10.80 4.79 -3.34
CA ILE A 56 10.82 3.51 -2.62
C ILE A 56 9.57 3.39 -1.72
N TRP A 57 9.16 4.48 -1.07
CA TRP A 57 7.97 4.48 -0.22
C TRP A 57 6.69 4.32 -1.04
N ALA A 58 6.54 5.06 -2.14
CA ALA A 58 5.39 4.95 -3.04
C ALA A 58 5.25 3.51 -3.58
N ALA A 59 6.34 2.97 -4.15
CA ALA A 59 6.38 1.60 -4.65
C ALA A 59 6.06 0.56 -3.55
N ALA A 60 6.62 0.73 -2.35
CA ALA A 60 6.38 -0.19 -1.23
C ALA A 60 4.95 -0.16 -0.71
N ILE A 61 4.28 1.00 -0.73
CA ILE A 61 2.89 1.14 -0.30
C ILE A 61 1.98 0.44 -1.31
N ILE A 62 2.14 0.70 -2.61
CA ILE A 62 1.39 0.01 -3.67
C ILE A 62 1.65 -1.49 -3.59
N HIS A 63 2.91 -1.91 -3.45
CA HIS A 63 3.26 -3.33 -3.31
C HIS A 63 2.64 -3.97 -2.06
N THR A 64 2.50 -3.22 -0.97
CA THR A 64 1.83 -3.71 0.25
C THR A 64 0.35 -3.94 0.02
N ILE A 65 -0.36 -2.96 -0.55
CA ILE A 65 -1.78 -3.12 -0.93
C ILE A 65 -1.92 -4.24 -1.98
N GLY A 66 -0.97 -4.35 -2.90
CA GLY A 66 -0.92 -5.39 -3.91
C GLY A 66 -0.81 -6.80 -3.33
N ILE A 67 0.03 -7.01 -2.31
CA ILE A 67 0.10 -8.28 -1.58
C ILE A 67 -1.26 -8.61 -0.96
N ILE A 68 -1.83 -7.69 -0.19
CA ILE A 68 -3.10 -7.90 0.52
C ILE A 68 -4.22 -8.31 -0.44
N ASN A 69 -4.16 -7.81 -1.68
CA ASN A 69 -5.19 -7.95 -2.70
C ASN A 69 -4.81 -8.86 -3.87
N PHE A 70 -3.83 -9.74 -3.72
CA PHE A 70 -3.44 -10.72 -4.75
C PHE A 70 -3.14 -10.09 -6.13
N LEU A 71 -2.67 -8.84 -6.16
CA LEU A 71 -2.46 -8.06 -7.38
C LEU A 71 -1.45 -8.71 -8.34
N PHE A 72 -0.57 -9.56 -7.80
CA PHE A 72 0.47 -10.28 -8.52
C PHE A 72 0.05 -11.67 -9.00
N ASP A 73 -1.19 -12.09 -8.73
CA ASP A 73 -1.78 -13.33 -9.23
C ASP A 73 -2.63 -13.01 -10.47
N LYS A 74 -2.34 -13.68 -11.58
CA LYS A 74 -3.02 -13.45 -12.88
C LYS A 74 -4.52 -13.81 -12.85
N SER A 75 -4.95 -14.56 -11.85
CA SER A 75 -6.33 -14.97 -11.63
C SER A 75 -7.19 -13.83 -11.06
N PHE A 76 -6.56 -12.78 -10.52
CA PHE A 76 -7.24 -11.61 -9.95
C PHE A 76 -7.15 -10.41 -10.90
N LYS A 77 -8.11 -9.48 -10.78
CA LYS A 77 -8.14 -8.21 -11.53
C LYS A 77 -8.30 -7.04 -10.56
N PRO A 78 -7.61 -5.91 -10.82
CA PRO A 78 -6.57 -5.72 -11.83
C PRO A 78 -5.33 -6.60 -11.56
N TYR A 79 -4.50 -6.83 -12.60
CA TYR A 79 -3.24 -7.55 -12.48
C TYR A 79 -2.10 -6.66 -12.95
N ILE A 80 -1.04 -6.61 -12.17
CA ILE A 80 0.24 -6.01 -12.54
C ILE A 80 1.36 -6.78 -11.85
N SER A 81 2.58 -6.82 -12.41
CA SER A 81 3.69 -7.49 -11.72
C SER A 81 4.35 -6.57 -10.69
N ALA A 82 5.00 -7.15 -9.68
CA ALA A 82 5.87 -6.39 -8.79
C ALA A 82 7.01 -5.69 -9.54
N GLY A 83 7.38 -6.19 -10.73
CA GLY A 83 8.36 -5.56 -11.61
C GLY A 83 7.87 -4.27 -12.24
N ASP A 84 6.61 -4.22 -12.66
CA ASP A 84 6.06 -3.02 -13.28
C ASP A 84 5.99 -1.86 -12.27
N ILE A 85 5.64 -2.16 -11.01
CA ILE A 85 5.73 -1.20 -9.90
C ILE A 85 7.17 -0.70 -9.76
N SER A 86 8.14 -1.62 -9.65
CA SER A 86 9.55 -1.25 -9.49
C SER A 86 10.09 -0.41 -10.64
N ASN A 87 9.76 -0.78 -11.87
CA ASN A 87 10.17 -0.09 -13.09
C ASN A 87 9.59 1.32 -13.15
N TYR A 88 8.30 1.49 -12.87
CA TYR A 88 7.63 2.79 -12.88
C TYR A 88 8.33 3.80 -11.95
N PHE A 89 8.67 3.36 -10.73
CA PHE A 89 9.30 4.23 -9.74
C PHE A 89 10.84 4.29 -9.82
N GLY A 90 11.47 3.61 -10.79
CA GLY A 90 12.94 3.55 -10.87
C GLY A 90 13.60 2.91 -9.63
N THR A 91 13.01 1.82 -9.14
CA THR A 91 13.45 1.10 -7.93
C THR A 91 13.74 -0.37 -8.22
N SER A 92 14.38 -1.07 -7.28
CA SER A 92 14.60 -2.52 -7.40
C SER A 92 13.48 -3.31 -6.70
N LYS A 93 13.14 -4.48 -7.26
CA LYS A 93 12.15 -5.41 -6.67
C LYS A 93 12.50 -5.80 -5.24
N SER A 94 13.79 -6.06 -4.97
CA SER A 94 14.25 -6.46 -3.63
C SER A 94 14.06 -5.36 -2.60
N THR A 95 14.43 -4.12 -2.93
CA THR A 95 14.25 -2.97 -2.03
C THR A 95 12.77 -2.70 -1.77
N VAL A 96 11.92 -2.76 -2.80
CA VAL A 96 10.47 -2.57 -2.66
C VAL A 96 9.86 -3.67 -1.79
N SER A 97 10.17 -4.94 -2.03
CA SER A 97 9.63 -6.06 -1.25
C SER A 97 10.06 -6.01 0.22
N GLN A 98 11.34 -5.72 0.49
CA GLN A 98 11.84 -5.54 1.87
C GLN A 98 11.15 -4.38 2.57
N LYS A 99 10.99 -3.24 1.91
CA LYS A 99 10.30 -2.07 2.47
C LYS A 99 8.81 -2.35 2.69
N SER A 100 8.16 -3.05 1.77
CA SER A 100 6.78 -3.50 1.91
C SER A 100 6.62 -4.43 3.11
N ARG A 101 7.58 -5.33 3.36
CA ARG A 101 7.58 -6.17 4.56
C ARG A 101 7.64 -5.33 5.84
N VAL A 102 8.48 -4.30 5.89
CA VAL A 102 8.52 -3.37 7.04
C VAL A 102 7.16 -2.73 7.31
N ILE A 103 6.42 -2.35 6.26
CA ILE A 103 5.06 -1.80 6.42
C ILE A 103 4.10 -2.86 6.98
N ARG A 104 4.12 -4.07 6.41
CA ARG A 104 3.24 -5.16 6.88
C ARG A 104 3.52 -5.54 8.33
N ASP A 105 4.79 -5.68 8.71
CA ASP A 105 5.19 -6.01 10.08
C ASP A 105 4.79 -4.88 11.06
N MET A 106 4.90 -3.61 10.63
CA MET A 106 4.53 -2.45 11.44
C MET A 106 3.05 -2.40 11.82
N PHE A 107 2.17 -2.88 10.93
CA PHE A 107 0.71 -2.83 11.10
C PHE A 107 0.06 -4.20 11.23
N LYS A 108 0.86 -5.28 11.26
CA LYS A 108 0.39 -6.68 11.27
C LYS A 108 -0.55 -7.01 10.10
N LEU A 109 -0.24 -6.49 8.91
CA LEU A 109 -1.05 -6.67 7.71
C LEU A 109 -0.74 -7.99 7.02
N GLY A 110 -1.78 -8.70 6.61
CA GLY A 110 -1.71 -9.95 5.86
C GLY A 110 -2.68 -9.97 4.68
N TYR A 111 -2.73 -11.10 3.97
CA TYR A 111 -3.75 -11.34 2.95
C TYR A 111 -5.17 -11.19 3.52
N TRP A 112 -6.11 -10.72 2.70
CA TRP A 112 -7.51 -10.48 3.11
C TRP A 112 -7.67 -9.56 4.33
N ASP A 113 -6.73 -8.64 4.55
CA ASP A 113 -6.85 -7.67 5.64
C ASP A 113 -8.18 -6.90 5.55
N LYS A 114 -8.95 -6.89 6.65
CA LYS A 114 -10.31 -6.31 6.69
C LYS A 114 -10.34 -4.83 6.31
N GLU A 115 -9.28 -4.11 6.69
CA GLU A 115 -9.17 -2.67 6.50
C GLU A 115 -8.64 -2.31 5.10
N PHE A 116 -7.79 -3.17 4.53
CA PHE A 116 -7.02 -2.91 3.31
C PHE A 116 -7.30 -3.83 2.12
N SER A 117 -8.34 -4.68 2.21
CA SER A 117 -8.82 -5.45 1.07
C SER A 117 -9.87 -4.70 0.26
N THR A 118 -9.77 -4.83 -1.06
CA THR A 118 -10.76 -4.42 -2.05
C THR A 118 -12.07 -5.17 -1.85
N ALA A 119 -13.16 -4.62 -2.37
CA ALA A 119 -14.47 -5.22 -2.30
C ALA A 119 -14.50 -6.62 -2.95
N ASP A 120 -13.78 -6.82 -4.05
CA ASP A 120 -13.77 -8.11 -4.74
C ASP A 120 -12.93 -9.15 -4.02
N VAL A 121 -11.75 -8.78 -3.51
CA VAL A 121 -10.92 -9.70 -2.70
C VAL A 121 -11.66 -10.11 -1.42
N LYS A 122 -12.41 -9.20 -0.79
CA LYS A 122 -13.27 -9.52 0.36
C LYS A 122 -14.34 -10.57 0.06
N LYS A 123 -14.93 -10.56 -1.14
CA LYS A 123 -15.92 -11.58 -1.54
C LYS A 123 -15.28 -12.96 -1.71
N SER A 124 -14.00 -13.00 -2.06
CA SER A 124 -13.23 -14.24 -2.22
C SER A 124 -12.53 -14.72 -0.95
N ASP A 125 -12.79 -14.09 0.20
CA ASP A 125 -12.18 -14.48 1.48
C ASP A 125 -12.68 -15.88 1.90
N PRO A 126 -11.81 -16.90 1.99
CA PRO A 126 -12.21 -18.24 2.44
C PRO A 126 -12.48 -18.31 3.95
N PHE A 127 -12.21 -17.22 4.70
CA PHE A 127 -12.43 -17.11 6.14
C PHE A 127 -13.48 -16.04 6.44
N PRO A 128 -14.77 -16.27 6.12
CA PRO A 128 -15.81 -15.33 6.47
C PRO A 128 -15.76 -15.05 7.97
N GLU A 129 -15.88 -13.77 8.36
CA GLU A 129 -15.93 -13.39 9.77
C GLU A 129 -17.01 -14.22 10.47
N TYR A 130 -16.60 -15.24 11.22
CA TYR A 130 -17.45 -15.80 12.25
C TYR A 130 -17.62 -14.70 13.29
N LYS A 131 -18.74 -13.97 13.21
CA LYS A 131 -19.24 -13.20 14.33
C LYS A 131 -19.53 -14.20 15.45
N ILE A 132 -18.53 -14.46 16.28
CA ILE A 132 -18.76 -15.03 17.60
C ILE A 132 -19.49 -13.92 18.36
N PHE A 133 -20.83 -13.98 18.33
CA PHE A 133 -21.63 -13.33 19.35
C PHE A 133 -21.26 -14.04 20.67
N PHE A 134 -20.70 -13.27 21.61
CA PHE A 134 -20.50 -13.71 22.97
C PHE A 134 -21.84 -14.03 23.64
#